data_AF-A0A2P6G4N8-F1
#
_entry.id   AF-A0A2P6G4N8-F1
#
_cell.length_a   1.000
_cell.length_b   1.000
_cell.length_c   1.000
_cell.angle_alpha   90.00
_cell.angle_beta   90.00
_cell.angle_gamma   90.00
#
_symmetry.space_group_name_H-M   'P 1'
#
loop_
_entity.id
_entity.type
_entity.pdbx_description
1 polymer ?
#
loop_
_entity_poly.entity_id
_entity_poly.type
_entity_poly.pdbx_seq_one_letter_code
_entity_poly.pdbx_strand_id
1 'polypeptide(L)' 'VIAFPKTGGGHDPLTGAPTPITAEQRFEAGIDVDPELMSAKNDETAGQNEAAGGDEVEASPAGDA' A
#
# COMPACT_ATOMS: atom_id res chain seq x y z
N VAL A 1 -28.62 24.46 13.91
CA VAL A 1 -27.43 25.15 14.45
C VAL A 1 -26.25 24.21 14.30
N ILE A 2 -25.09 24.69 13.87
CA ILE A 2 -23.88 23.87 13.70
C ILE A 2 -22.86 24.34 14.74
N ALA A 3 -22.27 23.39 15.47
CA ALA A 3 -21.37 23.67 16.59
C ALA A 3 -20.03 24.29 16.15
N PHE A 4 -19.54 23.93 14.96
CA PHE A 4 -18.27 24.40 14.40
C PHE A 4 -18.48 24.82 12.94
N PRO A 5 -18.91 26.07 12.68
CA PRO A 5 -19.14 26.54 11.33
C PRO A 5 -17.82 26.74 10.58
N LYS A 6 -17.77 26.29 9.33
CA LYS A 6 -16.73 26.68 8.37
C LYS A 6 -17.18 27.94 7.62
N THR A 7 -16.23 28.76 7.18
CA THR A 7 -16.51 29.92 6.31
C THR A 7 -16.87 29.48 4.88
N GLY A 8 -17.39 30.39 4.06
CA GLY A 8 -17.73 30.11 2.65
C GLY A 8 -16.55 29.64 1.78
N GLY A 9 -15.30 29.85 2.22
CA GLY A 9 -14.09 29.33 1.58
C GLY A 9 -13.55 28.04 2.19
N GLY A 10 -14.29 27.36 3.07
CA GLY A 10 -13.86 26.13 3.75
C GLY A 10 -12.85 26.34 4.89
N HIS A 11 -12.45 27.58 5.15
CA HIS A 11 -11.58 27.92 6.27
C HIS A 11 -12.33 27.82 7.61
N ASP A 12 -11.65 27.30 8.62
CA ASP A 12 -12.14 27.21 9.98
C ASP A 12 -11.44 28.23 10.88
N PRO A 13 -12.14 29.28 11.34
CA PRO A 13 -11.52 30.32 12.15
C PRO A 13 -11.20 29.85 13.57
N LEU A 14 -11.80 28.76 14.06
CA LEU A 14 -11.55 28.25 15.41
C LEU A 14 -10.29 27.38 15.47
N THR A 15 -9.97 26.69 14.38
CA THR A 15 -8.82 25.77 14.31
C THR A 15 -7.70 26.25 13.39
N GLY A 16 -7.96 27.24 12.54
CA GLY A 16 -7.01 27.72 11.53
C GLY A 16 -6.89 26.81 10.30
N ALA A 17 -7.73 25.79 10.16
CA ALA A 17 -7.69 24.88 9.01
C ALA A 17 -8.14 25.58 7.70
N PRO A 18 -7.57 25.24 6.54
CA PRO A 18 -6.58 24.19 6.31
C PRO A 18 -5.16 24.59 6.76
N THR A 19 -4.40 23.60 7.21
CA THR A 19 -2.99 23.75 7.60
C THR A 19 -2.08 22.91 6.70
N PRO A 20 -0.85 23.36 6.38
CA PRO A 20 0.12 22.54 5.67
C PRO A 20 0.51 21.28 6.45
N ILE A 21 0.88 20.21 5.74
CA ILE A 21 1.47 18.98 6.28
C ILE A 21 2.95 18.89 5.87
N THR A 22 3.76 18.13 6.62
CA THR A 22 5.19 17.98 6.31
C THR A 22 5.41 17.10 5.08
N ALA A 23 6.62 17.14 4.51
CA ALA A 23 6.98 16.30 3.38
C ALA A 23 6.93 14.81 3.74
N GLU A 24 7.37 14.44 4.95
CA GLU A 24 7.29 13.05 5.43
C GLU A 24 5.83 12.60 5.52
N GLN A 25 4.94 13.44 6.04
CA GLN A 25 3.51 13.14 6.13
C GLN A 25 2.85 13.02 4.76
N ARG A 26 3.27 13.83 3.78
CA ARG A 26 2.79 13.71 2.39
C ARG A 26 3.25 12.41 1.75
N PHE A 27 4.49 12.02 1.98
CA PHE A 27 5.05 10.77 1.49
C PHE A 27 4.35 9.55 2.12
N GLU A 28 4.17 9.55 3.45
CA GLU A 28 3.41 8.51 4.18
C GLU A 28 1.96 8.41 3.72
N ALA A 29 1.33 9.54 3.39
CA ALA A 29 -0.01 9.60 2.81
C ALA A 29 -0.07 9.18 1.33
N GLY A 30 1.08 8.90 0.69
CA GLY A 30 1.18 8.53 -0.72
C GLY A 30 0.89 9.68 -1.69
N ILE A 31 0.93 10.93 -1.23
CA ILE A 31 0.58 12.12 -2.04
C ILE A 31 1.68 12.42 -3.07
N ASP A 32 2.94 12.25 -2.68
CA ASP A 32 4.10 12.61 -3.50
C ASP A 32 4.67 11.41 -4.29
N VAL A 33 3.85 10.37 -4.49
CA VAL A 33 4.24 9.15 -5.21
C VAL A 33 3.98 9.32 -6.71
N ASP A 34 4.95 8.93 -7.53
CA ASP A 34 4.78 8.87 -8.98
C ASP A 34 3.84 7.69 -9.35
N PRO A 35 2.67 7.96 -9.94
CA PRO A 35 1.71 6.92 -10.29
C PRO A 35 2.22 5.96 -11.37
N GLU A 36 3.10 6.40 -12.28
CA GLU A 36 3.63 5.55 -13.35
C GLU A 36 4.60 4.50 -12.78
N LEU A 37 5.42 4.89 -11.80
CA LEU A 37 6.30 3.96 -11.08
C LEU A 37 5.52 2.89 -10.29
N MET A 38 4.36 3.27 -9.73
CA MET A 38 3.51 2.32 -9.01
C MET A 38 2.77 1.36 -9.93
N SER A 39 2.41 1.79 -11.15
CA SER A 39 1.76 0.90 -12.13
C SER A 39 2.71 -0.17 -12.67
N ALA A 40 4.00 0.14 -12.87
CA ALA A 40 4.97 -0.80 -13.39
C ALA A 40 5.27 -1.98 -12.42
N LYS A 41 5.17 -1.74 -11.11
CA LYS A 41 5.46 -2.76 -10.07
C LYS A 41 4.44 -3.91 -10.05
N ASN A 42 3.22 -3.66 -10.49
CA ASN A 42 2.12 -4.64 -10.46
C ASN A 42 2.18 -5.63 -11.62
N ASP A 43 2.90 -5.32 -12.70
CA ASP A 43 3.03 -6.19 -13.88
C ASP A 43 4.15 -7.23 -13.70
N GLU A 44 5.22 -6.90 -12.96
CA GLU A 44 6.34 -7.82 -12.71
C GLU A 44 6.04 -8.91 -11.65
N THR A 45 5.09 -8.67 -10.75
CA THR A 45 4.79 -9.59 -9.63
C THR A 45 3.87 -10.75 -10.04
N ALA A 46 3.21 -10.67 -11.20
CA ALA A 46 2.31 -11.71 -11.71
C ALA A 46 3.04 -12.93 -12.32
N GLY A 47 4.37 -12.88 -12.49
CA GLY A 47 5.16 -13.94 -13.13
C GLY A 47 6.08 -14.74 -12.20
N GLN A 48 6.06 -14.50 -10.88
CA GLN A 48 7.10 -15.04 -9.96
C GLN A 48 6.58 -16.10 -8.97
N ASN A 49 5.32 -16.51 -9.07
CA ASN A 49 4.68 -17.52 -8.22
C ASN A 49 4.49 -18.91 -8.89
N GLU A 50 5.17 -19.19 -10.01
CA GLU A 50 5.03 -20.43 -10.78
C GLU A 50 6.28 -21.36 -10.72
N ALA A 51 7.27 -21.08 -9.86
CA ALA A 51 8.55 -21.81 -9.83
C ALA A 51 8.89 -22.52 -8.50
N ALA A 52 7.89 -22.91 -7.71
CA ALA A 52 8.08 -23.84 -6.59
C ALA A 52 7.43 -25.21 -6.91
N GLY A 53 7.92 -25.85 -7.98
CA GLY A 53 7.73 -27.27 -8.22
C GLY A 53 8.89 -28.05 -7.61
N GLY A 54 8.64 -28.73 -6.50
CA GLY A 54 9.54 -29.69 -5.88
C GLY A 54 8.74 -30.93 -5.51
N ASP A 55 8.70 -31.86 -6.45
CA ASP A 55 8.08 -33.19 -6.40
C ASP A 55 8.66 -34.01 -5.23
N GLU A 56 7.98 -34.03 -4.08
CA GLU A 56 8.25 -34.99 -3.01
C GLU A 56 7.59 -36.33 -3.35
N VAL A 57 8.22 -37.10 -4.23
CA VAL A 57 7.94 -38.54 -4.34
C VAL A 57 8.69 -39.22 -3.21
N GLU A 58 7.97 -39.49 -2.13
CA GLU A 58 8.41 -40.33 -1.01
C GLU A 58 8.68 -41.75 -1.52
N ALA A 59 9.94 -42.01 -1.89
CA ALA A 59 10.39 -43.34 -2.24
C ALA A 59 10.53 -44.19 -0.97
N SER A 60 9.56 -45.06 -0.72
CA SER A 60 9.68 -46.21 0.18
C SER A 60 10.90 -47.08 -0.19
N PRO A 61 11.81 -47.41 0.75
CA PRO A 61 12.62 -48.61 0.62
C PRO A 61 11.99 -49.75 1.42
N ALA A 62 11.85 -50.87 0.71
CA ALA A 62 11.27 -52.12 1.14
C ALA A 62 12.06 -52.84 2.25
N GLY A 63 11.32 -53.60 3.07
CA GLY A 63 11.60 -54.99 3.43
C GLY A 63 12.87 -55.31 4.22
N ASP A 64 12.74 -55.40 5.54
CA ASP A 64 13.67 -56.07 6.45
C ASP A 64 13.41 -57.60 6.43
N ALA A 65 14.43 -58.37 6.07
CA ALA A 65 14.49 -59.83 6.14
C ALA A 65 15.90 -60.27 6.55
#